data_AF-A0A940A7X7-F1
#
_entry.id   AF-A0A940A7X7-F1
#
_cell.length_a   1.000
_cell.length_b   1.000
_cell.length_c   1.000
_cell.angle_alpha   90.00
_cell.angle_beta   90.00
_cell.angle_gamma   90.00
#
_symmetry.space_group_name_H-M   'P 1'
#
loop_
_entity.id
_entity.type
_entity.pdbx_description
1 polymer ?
#
loop_
_entity_poly.entity_id
_entity_poly.type
_entity_poly.pdbx_seq_one_letter_code
_entity_poly.pdbx_strand_id
1 'polypeptide(L)'
;MTYRSYLLLLALLTLILAGCKEKNEVKVASLQIDETAVEEVDSTVYGNCYGAAMNSFSLITNSGDTIFFSLDEGDLSAIEDGADKEMPPSDVQGGLLDGDKLAVIATQVDGEDVAKKVLNLTTLLGRWTSLDKNFEIKDGGLVESHVSAESKPYTSWKIHNGKLVLAPDTFEVLTLGPDSMYLENANGIFEFKRQD
;
A
#
# COMPACT_ATOMS: atom_id res chain seq x y z
N MET A 1 -22.52 -61.96 -27.96
CA MET A 1 -21.08 -61.64 -27.83
C MET A 1 -20.90 -60.14 -27.80
N THR A 2 -21.17 -59.49 -26.66
CA THR A 2 -21.02 -58.02 -26.51
C THR A 2 -20.78 -57.60 -25.06
N TYR A 3 -21.07 -58.44 -24.06
CA TYR A 3 -20.84 -58.09 -22.64
C TYR A 3 -19.44 -58.46 -22.12
N ARG A 4 -18.72 -59.38 -22.78
CA ARG A 4 -17.34 -59.77 -22.42
C ARG A 4 -16.26 -58.79 -22.89
N SER A 5 -16.57 -57.92 -23.88
CA SER A 5 -15.68 -56.83 -24.31
C SER A 5 -15.77 -55.57 -23.44
N TYR A 6 -16.91 -55.32 -22.78
CA TYR A 6 -17.06 -54.18 -21.88
C TYR A 6 -16.51 -54.44 -20.47
N LEU A 7 -16.48 -55.70 -20.03
CA LEU A 7 -15.83 -56.10 -18.76
C LEU A 7 -14.30 -56.03 -18.80
N LEU A 8 -13.69 -56.11 -19.99
CA LEU A 8 -12.24 -55.93 -20.19
C LEU A 8 -11.83 -54.45 -20.31
N LEU A 9 -12.75 -53.56 -20.68
CA LEU A 9 -12.48 -52.12 -20.82
C LEU A 9 -12.71 -51.33 -19.51
N LEU A 10 -13.46 -51.87 -18.55
CA LEU A 10 -13.69 -51.24 -17.25
C LEU A 10 -12.64 -51.64 -16.18
N ALA A 11 -11.85 -52.69 -16.43
CA ALA A 11 -10.79 -53.16 -15.54
C ALA A 11 -9.42 -52.47 -15.79
N LEU A 12 -9.31 -51.61 -16.82
CA LEU A 12 -8.07 -50.93 -17.20
C LEU A 12 -8.00 -49.46 -16.73
N LEU A 13 -8.96 -48.99 -15.92
CA LEU A 13 -9.04 -47.60 -15.47
C LEU A 13 -8.74 -47.37 -13.98
N THR A 14 -8.26 -48.39 -13.24
CA THR A 14 -8.03 -48.31 -11.78
C THR A 14 -6.56 -48.45 -11.36
N LEU A 15 -5.61 -48.10 -12.23
CA LEU A 15 -4.17 -48.30 -11.99
C LEU A 15 -3.31 -47.03 -12.16
N ILE A 16 -3.78 -45.89 -11.62
CA ILE A 16 -2.94 -44.69 -11.45
C ILE A 16 -3.11 -44.13 -10.03
N LEU A 17 -2.75 -44.91 -9.01
CA LEU A 17 -2.44 -44.42 -7.66
C LEU A 17 -1.29 -45.26 -7.09
N ALA A 18 -0.07 -45.00 -7.56
CA ALA A 18 1.17 -45.41 -6.92
C ALA A 18 2.35 -44.59 -7.49
N GLY A 19 2.41 -43.32 -7.09
CA GLY A 19 3.51 -42.40 -7.42
C GLY A 19 4.19 -41.87 -6.16
N CYS A 20 4.74 -42.77 -5.33
CA CYS A 20 5.70 -42.40 -4.29
C CYS A 20 7.11 -42.70 -4.79
N LYS A 21 7.86 -41.65 -5.12
CA LYS A 21 9.33 -41.58 -5.28
C LYS A 21 9.63 -40.08 -5.41
N GLU A 22 10.61 -39.46 -4.79
CA GLU A 22 11.69 -39.82 -3.87
C GLU A 22 12.11 -38.45 -3.31
N LYS A 23 12.35 -38.36 -1.99
CA LYS A 23 12.82 -37.11 -1.38
C LYS A 23 14.30 -36.97 -1.71
N ASN A 24 14.65 -36.10 -2.66
CA ASN A 24 16.01 -35.60 -2.79
C ASN A 24 16.21 -34.53 -1.70
N GLU A 25 16.86 -34.92 -0.61
CA GLU A 25 17.48 -33.98 0.32
C GLU A 25 18.65 -33.29 -0.39
N VAL A 26 18.38 -32.11 -0.95
CA VAL A 26 19.46 -31.16 -1.24
C VAL A 26 19.94 -30.65 0.10
N LYS A 27 21.14 -31.08 0.48
CA LYS A 27 21.89 -30.57 1.62
C LYS A 27 22.34 -29.13 1.30
N VAL A 28 21.42 -28.17 1.44
CA VAL A 28 21.78 -26.75 1.46
C VAL A 28 22.32 -26.46 2.85
N ALA A 29 23.55 -25.96 2.88
CA ALA A 29 24.25 -25.54 4.07
C ALA A 29 23.33 -24.71 4.96
N SER A 30 23.36 -25.02 6.26
CA SER A 30 22.75 -24.24 7.33
C SER A 30 23.28 -22.80 7.27
N LEU A 31 22.58 -21.95 6.53
CA LEU A 31 22.51 -20.53 6.86
C LEU A 31 21.65 -20.48 8.12
N GLN A 32 22.24 -19.97 9.19
CA GLN A 32 21.50 -19.56 10.36
C GLN A 32 20.41 -18.59 9.86
N ILE A 33 19.17 -19.08 9.82
CA ILE A 33 18.01 -18.24 9.63
C ILE A 33 17.96 -17.41 10.89
N ASP A 34 18.42 -16.19 10.72
CA ASP A 34 18.27 -15.11 11.66
C ASP A 34 16.80 -15.04 12.09
N GLU A 35 16.65 -14.76 13.37
CA GLU A 35 15.44 -14.76 14.14
C GLU A 35 14.27 -14.15 13.34
N THR A 36 13.23 -14.95 13.10
CA THR A 36 11.94 -14.61 12.49
C THR A 36 11.69 -13.10 12.36
N ALA A 37 12.10 -12.50 11.24
CA ALA A 37 11.64 -11.18 10.87
C ALA A 37 10.14 -11.34 10.60
N VAL A 38 9.31 -11.02 11.58
CA VAL A 38 7.88 -10.84 11.38
C VAL A 38 7.77 -9.66 10.44
N GLU A 39 7.57 -9.91 9.14
CA GLU A 39 7.22 -8.83 8.23
C GLU A 39 5.93 -8.22 8.78
N GLU A 40 6.01 -6.97 9.23
CA GLU A 40 4.83 -6.25 9.71
C GLU A 40 3.81 -6.22 8.57
N VAL A 41 2.63 -6.79 8.86
CA VAL A 41 1.52 -6.79 7.91
C VAL A 41 1.10 -5.35 7.66
N ASP A 42 1.08 -4.94 6.39
CA ASP A 42 0.63 -3.60 6.00
C ASP A 42 -0.83 -3.39 6.40
N SER A 43 -1.06 -2.37 7.23
CA SER A 43 -2.38 -2.00 7.73
C SER A 43 -3.17 -1.08 6.78
N THR A 44 -2.59 -0.72 5.63
CA THR A 44 -3.20 0.20 4.68
C THR A 44 -4.40 -0.40 3.96
N VAL A 45 -5.54 0.31 4.01
CA VAL A 45 -6.75 0.00 3.24
C VAL A 45 -6.71 0.76 1.91
N TYR A 46 -6.89 0.06 0.79
CA TYR A 46 -6.88 0.65 -0.54
C TYR A 46 -8.26 0.58 -1.20
N GLY A 47 -8.62 1.64 -1.93
CA GLY A 47 -9.87 1.67 -2.67
C GLY A 47 -10.08 2.97 -3.43
N ASN A 48 -11.29 3.16 -3.94
CA ASN A 48 -11.72 4.37 -4.61
C ASN A 48 -12.68 5.16 -3.73
N CYS A 49 -12.49 6.47 -3.63
CA CYS A 49 -13.44 7.38 -3.04
C CYS A 49 -14.77 7.28 -3.80
N TYR A 50 -15.87 7.14 -3.07
CA TYR A 50 -17.23 7.12 -3.61
C TYR A 50 -18.03 8.39 -3.26
N GLY A 51 -17.45 9.25 -2.44
CA GLY A 51 -18.06 10.50 -2.02
C GLY A 51 -17.48 10.98 -0.68
N ALA A 52 -17.37 12.30 -0.56
CA ALA A 52 -16.94 12.98 0.66
C ALA A 52 -18.04 13.93 1.14
N ALA A 53 -18.22 13.99 2.46
CA ALA A 53 -18.99 14.98 3.17
C ALA A 53 -18.04 15.89 3.98
N MET A 54 -18.58 16.73 4.86
CA MET A 54 -17.78 17.74 5.58
C MET A 54 -16.67 17.14 6.45
N ASN A 55 -16.96 16.02 7.12
CA ASN A 55 -16.06 15.36 8.08
C ASN A 55 -16.05 13.84 7.93
N SER A 56 -16.37 13.33 6.74
CA SER A 56 -16.42 11.89 6.48
C SER A 56 -16.34 11.61 4.99
N PHE A 57 -15.98 10.38 4.65
CA PHE A 57 -15.98 9.92 3.27
C PHE A 57 -16.29 8.42 3.18
N SER A 58 -16.71 7.97 2.00
CA SER A 58 -16.96 6.57 1.70
C SER A 58 -15.90 6.03 0.74
N LEU A 59 -15.39 4.84 1.02
CA LEU A 59 -14.40 4.16 0.21
C LEU A 59 -14.95 2.82 -0.29
N ILE A 60 -14.91 2.57 -1.60
CA ILE A 60 -15.07 1.22 -2.15
C ILE A 60 -13.69 0.58 -2.20
N THR A 61 -13.44 -0.38 -1.32
CA THR A 61 -12.16 -1.10 -1.25
C THR A 61 -11.88 -1.86 -2.53
N ASN A 62 -10.61 -2.23 -2.76
CA ASN A 62 -10.22 -3.08 -3.89
C ASN A 62 -10.92 -4.46 -3.88
N SER A 63 -11.42 -4.91 -2.72
CA SER A 63 -12.20 -6.14 -2.57
C SER A 63 -13.68 -5.97 -2.92
N GLY A 64 -14.15 -4.73 -3.09
CA GLY A 64 -15.53 -4.39 -3.43
C GLY A 64 -16.41 -3.97 -2.24
N ASP A 65 -15.90 -4.04 -1.02
CA ASP A 65 -16.63 -3.59 0.18
C ASP A 65 -16.68 -2.07 0.27
N THR A 66 -17.80 -1.51 0.73
CA THR A 66 -17.90 -0.09 1.07
C THR A 66 -17.64 0.13 2.55
N ILE A 67 -16.66 0.98 2.87
CA ILE A 67 -16.33 1.41 4.22
C ILE A 67 -16.62 2.91 4.35
N PHE A 68 -17.20 3.31 5.49
CA PHE A 68 -17.45 4.71 5.83
C PHE A 68 -16.41 5.14 6.86
N PHE A 69 -15.67 6.19 6.56
CA PHE A 69 -14.67 6.75 7.46
C PHE A 69 -15.09 8.11 7.98
N SER A 70 -14.97 8.29 9.29
CA SER A 70 -15.03 9.60 9.95
C SER A 70 -13.65 10.26 9.90
N LEU A 71 -13.62 11.58 9.74
CA LEU A 71 -12.45 12.42 9.88
C LEU A 71 -12.51 13.12 11.23
N ASP A 72 -11.47 12.94 12.03
CA ASP A 72 -11.30 13.61 13.31
C ASP A 72 -10.62 14.95 13.06
N GLU A 73 -11.23 16.04 13.51
CA GLU A 73 -10.62 17.37 13.45
C GLU A 73 -9.63 17.60 14.60
N GLY A 74 -9.61 16.70 15.59
CA GLY A 74 -8.79 16.76 16.79
C GLY A 74 -9.00 18.04 17.61
N ASP A 75 -8.45 18.08 18.81
CA ASP A 75 -8.18 19.34 19.49
C ASP A 75 -6.67 19.49 19.70
N LEU A 76 -6.03 20.24 18.79
CA LEU A 76 -4.60 20.53 18.90
C LEU A 76 -4.23 21.28 20.20
N SER A 77 -5.21 21.88 20.89
CA SER A 77 -5.02 22.54 22.18
C SER A 77 -5.07 21.61 23.39
N ALA A 78 -5.53 20.36 23.22
CA ALA A 78 -5.59 19.34 24.27
C ALA A 78 -4.28 18.53 24.42
N ILE A 79 -3.27 18.77 23.58
CA ILE A 79 -1.93 18.14 23.67
C ILE A 79 -1.01 18.86 24.69
N GLU A 80 -1.59 19.58 25.66
CA GLU A 80 -0.84 20.15 26.80
C GLU A 80 -1.06 19.31 28.08
N ASP A 81 0.06 18.87 28.65
CA ASP A 81 0.19 18.30 30.00
C ASP A 81 -0.61 17.01 30.33
N GLY A 82 -0.24 15.93 29.65
CA GLY A 82 -0.07 14.62 30.32
C GLY A 82 -1.33 13.90 30.82
N ALA A 83 -2.53 14.27 30.38
CA ALA A 83 -3.76 13.55 30.64
C ALA A 83 -4.45 13.19 29.32
N ASP A 84 -4.78 11.90 29.17
CA ASP A 84 -5.51 11.23 28.09
C ASP A 84 -5.11 11.62 26.65
N LYS A 85 -4.39 10.71 26.00
CA LYS A 85 -3.91 10.83 24.60
C LYS A 85 -5.08 10.96 23.63
N GLU A 86 -5.59 12.17 23.44
CA GLU A 86 -6.49 12.45 22.33
C GLU A 86 -5.78 12.13 21.01
N MET A 87 -6.55 11.59 20.05
CA MET A 87 -6.02 11.23 18.75
C MET A 87 -5.68 12.52 17.98
N PRO A 88 -4.51 12.60 17.31
CA PRO A 88 -4.25 13.75 16.44
C PRO A 88 -5.30 13.84 15.32
N PRO A 89 -5.52 15.04 14.76
CA PRO A 89 -6.42 15.22 13.63
C PRO A 89 -6.08 14.29 12.47
N SER A 90 -7.09 13.91 11.70
CA SER A 90 -6.95 13.14 10.48
C SER A 90 -6.06 13.85 9.46
N ASP A 91 -5.02 13.16 9.03
CA ASP A 91 -4.06 13.67 8.04
C ASP A 91 -4.51 13.33 6.61
N VAL A 92 -5.18 14.26 5.93
CA VAL A 92 -5.68 14.08 4.56
C VAL A 92 -4.76 14.79 3.56
N GLN A 93 -4.17 14.00 2.66
CA GLN A 93 -3.15 14.45 1.72
C GLN A 93 -3.60 14.22 0.28
N GLY A 94 -3.61 15.27 -0.53
CA GLY A 94 -3.94 15.22 -1.97
C GLY A 94 -5.44 15.27 -2.31
N GLY A 95 -6.31 15.58 -1.36
CA GLY A 95 -7.75 15.78 -1.57
C GLY A 95 -8.59 14.49 -1.54
N LEU A 96 -9.92 14.64 -1.63
CA LEU A 96 -10.91 13.54 -1.52
C LEU A 96 -12.01 13.69 -2.58
N LEU A 97 -11.66 13.72 -3.85
CA LEU A 97 -12.68 13.80 -4.91
C LEU A 97 -13.28 12.42 -5.19
N ASP A 98 -14.53 12.42 -5.63
CA ASP A 98 -15.21 11.19 -6.04
C ASP A 98 -14.44 10.50 -7.19
N GLY A 99 -14.25 9.19 -7.07
CA GLY A 99 -13.48 8.37 -8.00
C GLY A 99 -11.98 8.30 -7.73
N ASP A 100 -11.43 9.11 -6.82
CA ASP A 100 -9.99 9.09 -6.53
C ASP A 100 -9.52 7.78 -5.90
N LYS A 101 -8.33 7.31 -6.28
CA LYS A 101 -7.68 6.18 -5.62
C LYS A 101 -7.06 6.64 -4.31
N LEU A 102 -7.44 6.01 -3.20
CA LEU A 102 -6.97 6.36 -1.86
C LEU A 102 -6.24 5.20 -1.19
N ALA A 103 -5.28 5.54 -0.35
CA ALA A 103 -4.68 4.67 0.66
C ALA A 103 -5.02 5.25 2.04
N VAL A 104 -5.65 4.44 2.90
CA VAL A 104 -6.21 4.87 4.19
C VAL A 104 -5.60 4.04 5.31
N ILE A 105 -5.06 4.73 6.32
CA ILE A 105 -4.79 4.16 7.64
C ILE A 105 -5.92 4.60 8.56
N ALA A 106 -6.57 3.63 9.20
CA ALA A 106 -7.69 3.88 10.09
C ALA A 106 -7.51 3.18 11.43
N THR A 107 -8.31 3.60 12.40
CA THR A 107 -8.49 2.94 13.68
C THR A 107 -9.98 2.89 13.98
N GLN A 108 -10.38 1.95 14.83
CA GLN A 108 -11.74 1.94 15.34
C GLN A 108 -11.82 2.75 16.64
N VAL A 109 -12.78 3.67 16.73
CA VAL A 109 -13.11 4.43 17.96
C VAL A 109 -14.62 4.27 18.17
N ASP A 110 -15.02 3.75 19.33
CA ASP A 110 -16.43 3.51 19.69
C ASP A 110 -17.25 2.74 18.63
N GLY A 111 -16.58 1.86 17.86
CA GLY A 111 -17.20 1.06 16.80
C GLY A 111 -17.26 1.74 15.43
N GLU A 112 -16.80 2.99 15.31
CA GLU A 112 -16.68 3.72 14.05
C GLU A 112 -15.26 3.66 13.50
N ASP A 113 -15.12 3.53 12.18
CA ASP A 113 -13.81 3.60 11.51
C ASP A 113 -13.41 5.07 11.34
N VAL A 114 -12.36 5.48 12.06
CA VAL A 114 -11.81 6.84 12.00
C VAL A 114 -10.51 6.81 11.23
N ALA A 115 -10.44 7.58 10.14
CA ALA A 115 -9.24 7.67 9.33
C ALA A 115 -8.17 8.49 10.07
N LYS A 116 -6.98 7.91 10.25
CA LYS A 116 -5.81 8.60 10.79
C LYS A 116 -5.02 9.32 9.70
N LYS A 117 -4.85 8.64 8.56
CA LYS A 117 -4.12 9.17 7.41
C LYS A 117 -4.81 8.74 6.13
N VAL A 118 -5.00 9.66 5.21
CA VAL A 118 -5.55 9.42 3.88
C VAL A 118 -4.59 9.99 2.84
N LEU A 119 -4.04 9.14 2.00
CA LEU A 119 -3.18 9.53 0.88
C LEU A 119 -3.94 9.37 -0.43
N ASN A 120 -4.12 10.46 -1.15
CA ASN A 120 -4.71 10.44 -2.49
C ASN A 120 -3.66 10.00 -3.51
N LEU A 121 -3.78 8.75 -3.95
CA LEU A 121 -2.89 8.14 -4.92
C LEU A 121 -3.09 8.75 -6.31
N THR A 122 -4.31 9.16 -6.69
CA THR A 122 -4.54 9.87 -7.96
C THR A 122 -3.68 11.13 -8.02
N THR A 123 -3.66 11.92 -6.95
CA THR A 123 -2.83 13.12 -6.85
C THR A 123 -1.34 12.80 -6.76
N LEU A 124 -0.95 11.66 -6.17
CA LEU A 124 0.46 11.25 -6.10
C LEU A 124 1.05 10.93 -7.49
N LEU A 125 0.24 10.32 -8.38
CA LEU A 125 0.69 9.94 -9.72
C LEU A 125 1.11 11.16 -10.55
N GLY A 126 2.05 10.95 -11.47
CA GLY A 126 2.54 11.97 -12.40
C GLY A 126 4.00 12.34 -12.19
N ARG A 127 4.42 13.43 -12.83
CA ARG A 127 5.82 13.87 -12.86
C ARG A 127 6.14 14.85 -11.76
N TRP A 128 7.28 14.61 -11.13
CA TRP A 128 7.80 15.37 -10.01
C TRP A 128 9.26 15.73 -10.25
N THR A 129 9.62 16.97 -9.95
CA THR A 129 10.99 17.47 -10.12
C THR A 129 11.46 18.24 -8.90
N SER A 130 12.74 18.08 -8.56
CA SER A 130 13.49 18.87 -7.60
C SER A 130 14.73 19.46 -8.28
N LEU A 131 15.69 19.99 -7.49
CA LEU A 131 16.98 20.47 -8.00
C LEU A 131 17.83 19.37 -8.65
N ASP A 132 17.72 18.14 -8.16
CA ASP A 132 18.60 17.02 -8.49
C ASP A 132 17.85 15.76 -8.96
N LYS A 133 16.52 15.76 -8.91
CA LYS A 133 15.67 14.63 -9.33
C LYS A 133 14.60 15.07 -10.32
N ASN A 134 14.29 14.21 -11.27
CA ASN A 134 13.14 14.32 -12.15
C ASN A 134 12.63 12.91 -12.43
N PHE A 135 11.41 12.60 -11.99
CA PHE A 135 10.85 11.26 -12.08
C PHE A 135 9.33 11.28 -12.24
N GLU A 136 8.79 10.21 -12.80
CA GLU A 136 7.35 9.97 -12.96
C GLU A 136 6.92 8.80 -12.07
N ILE A 137 5.98 9.07 -11.15
CA ILE A 137 5.30 8.03 -10.38
C ILE A 137 4.14 7.51 -11.23
N LYS A 138 4.19 6.23 -11.62
CA LYS A 138 3.19 5.59 -12.47
C LYS A 138 2.28 4.68 -11.68
N ASP A 139 1.06 4.51 -12.15
CA ASP A 139 0.15 3.52 -11.59
C ASP A 139 0.80 2.11 -11.63
N GLY A 140 0.51 1.28 -10.63
CA GLY A 140 1.09 -0.07 -10.53
C GLY A 140 2.49 -0.16 -9.93
N GLY A 141 3.00 0.91 -9.31
CA GLY A 141 4.19 0.85 -8.45
C GLY A 141 5.53 1.09 -9.16
N LEU A 142 5.52 1.50 -10.43
CA LEU A 142 6.74 1.86 -11.17
C LEU A 142 7.10 3.33 -10.97
N VAL A 143 8.40 3.62 -10.87
CA VAL A 143 8.93 4.99 -10.95
C VAL A 143 9.95 5.07 -12.08
N GLU A 144 9.77 6.05 -12.98
CA GLU A 144 10.69 6.29 -14.10
C GLU A 144 11.50 7.57 -13.84
N SER A 145 12.83 7.49 -13.82
CA SER A 145 13.69 8.68 -13.78
C SER A 145 13.89 9.24 -15.19
N HIS A 146 13.84 10.56 -15.30
CA HIS A 146 14.13 11.32 -16.52
C HIS A 146 15.50 11.99 -16.49
N VAL A 147 16.32 11.70 -15.46
CA VAL A 147 17.69 12.20 -15.35
C VAL A 147 18.67 11.07 -15.64
N SER A 148 19.29 11.08 -16.83
CA SER A 148 20.18 10.01 -17.29
C SER A 148 21.45 9.81 -16.44
N ALA A 149 21.80 10.78 -15.59
CA ALA A 149 22.98 10.74 -14.72
C ALA A 149 22.63 10.76 -13.21
N GLU A 150 21.40 10.39 -12.84
CA GLU A 150 21.02 10.30 -11.43
C GLU A 150 21.75 9.15 -10.73
N SER A 151 22.44 9.45 -9.65
CA SER A 151 23.23 8.44 -8.91
C SER A 151 22.37 7.47 -8.08
N LYS A 152 21.18 7.89 -7.67
CA LYS A 152 20.23 7.14 -6.83
C LYS A 152 18.80 7.35 -7.31
N PRO A 153 18.44 6.79 -8.48
CA PRO A 153 17.09 6.93 -9.02
C PRO A 153 16.10 6.15 -8.17
N TYR A 154 14.90 6.71 -8.03
CA TYR A 154 13.75 5.94 -7.56
C TYR A 154 13.29 4.99 -8.66
N THR A 155 12.96 3.76 -8.29
CA THR A 155 12.65 2.69 -9.26
C THR A 155 11.26 2.10 -9.06
N SER A 156 10.73 2.17 -7.85
CA SER A 156 9.41 1.67 -7.52
C SER A 156 8.80 2.47 -6.38
N TRP A 157 7.47 2.37 -6.25
CA TRP A 157 6.75 2.98 -5.15
C TRP A 157 5.64 2.08 -4.61
N LYS A 158 5.33 2.27 -3.33
CA LYS A 158 4.13 1.75 -2.66
C LYS A 158 3.81 2.59 -1.43
N ILE A 159 2.58 2.49 -0.94
CA ILE A 159 2.29 2.87 0.44
C ILE A 159 2.56 1.65 1.33
N HIS A 160 3.10 1.89 2.52
CA HIS A 160 3.28 0.85 3.53
C HIS A 160 3.13 1.46 4.91
N ASN A 161 2.12 1.03 5.67
CA ASN A 161 1.76 1.59 6.97
C ASN A 161 1.66 3.14 6.96
N GLY A 162 1.02 3.69 5.93
CA GLY A 162 0.81 5.13 5.77
C GLY A 162 2.03 5.93 5.29
N LYS A 163 3.18 5.28 5.07
CA LYS A 163 4.39 5.91 4.54
C LYS A 163 4.51 5.68 3.04
N LEU A 164 5.11 6.63 2.33
CA LEU A 164 5.46 6.47 0.93
C LEU A 164 6.84 5.83 0.82
N VAL A 165 6.90 4.60 0.32
CA VAL A 165 8.16 3.96 -0.05
C VAL A 165 8.47 4.36 -1.48
N LEU A 166 9.55 5.09 -1.71
CA LEU A 166 10.14 5.37 -3.03
C LEU A 166 11.51 4.71 -3.06
N ALA A 167 11.58 3.46 -3.51
CA ALA A 167 12.76 2.61 -3.29
C ALA A 167 14.04 3.27 -3.83
N PRO A 168 15.09 3.39 -3.01
CA PRO A 168 15.32 2.68 -1.74
C PRO A 168 14.83 3.38 -0.46
N ASP A 169 14.27 4.59 -0.58
CA ASP A 169 13.93 5.42 0.56
C ASP A 169 12.47 5.20 1.02
N THR A 170 12.20 5.49 2.29
CA THR A 170 10.85 5.54 2.85
C THR A 170 10.62 6.91 3.46
N PHE A 171 9.46 7.49 3.18
CA PHE A 171 9.13 8.86 3.51
C PHE A 171 7.82 8.95 4.28
N GLU A 172 7.79 9.87 5.24
CA GLU A 172 6.55 10.50 5.66
C GLU A 172 6.10 11.48 4.58
N VAL A 173 4.82 11.42 4.21
CA VAL A 173 4.20 12.43 3.35
C VAL A 173 3.72 13.55 4.27
N LEU A 174 4.39 14.70 4.20
CA LEU A 174 4.02 15.90 4.98
C LEU A 174 2.97 16.74 4.26
N THR A 175 3.09 16.84 2.94
CA THR A 175 2.17 17.59 2.10
C THR A 175 2.13 16.96 0.72
N LEU A 176 0.92 16.70 0.23
CA LEU A 176 0.65 16.32 -1.15
C LEU A 176 -0.42 17.26 -1.71
N GLY A 177 0.01 18.18 -2.56
CA GLY A 177 -0.85 19.12 -3.25
C GLY A 177 -0.93 18.84 -4.75
N PRO A 178 -1.72 19.64 -5.50
CA PRO A 178 -1.77 19.55 -6.95
C PRO A 178 -0.41 19.86 -7.59
N ASP A 179 0.34 20.83 -7.06
CA ASP A 179 1.56 21.34 -7.69
C ASP A 179 2.85 21.07 -6.89
N SER A 180 2.73 20.62 -5.64
CA SER A 180 3.86 20.40 -4.75
C SER A 180 3.71 19.16 -3.88
N MET A 181 4.84 18.53 -3.56
CA MET A 181 4.92 17.38 -2.66
C MET A 181 6.12 17.57 -1.74
N TYR A 182 5.89 17.42 -0.44
CA TYR A 182 6.91 17.50 0.60
C TYR A 182 7.00 16.15 1.31
N LEU A 183 8.19 15.56 1.25
CA LEU A 183 8.48 14.25 1.81
C LEU A 183 9.57 14.38 2.88
N GLU A 184 9.44 13.68 3.99
CA GLU A 184 10.44 13.69 5.06
C GLU A 184 10.99 12.28 5.32
N ASN A 185 12.29 12.19 5.51
CA ASN A 185 12.92 11.00 6.07
C ASN A 185 14.09 11.40 7.00
N ALA A 186 14.88 10.44 7.46
CA ALA A 186 16.01 10.67 8.36
C ALA A 186 17.07 11.66 7.84
N ASN A 187 17.11 11.92 6.53
CA ASN A 187 18.04 12.86 5.89
C ASN A 187 17.47 14.29 5.77
N GLY A 188 16.20 14.50 6.09
CA GLY A 188 15.52 15.79 6.07
C GLY A 188 14.27 15.83 5.20
N ILE A 189 13.84 17.05 4.86
CA ILE A 189 12.65 17.34 4.05
C ILE A 189 13.08 17.57 2.59
N PHE A 190 12.36 16.93 1.68
CA PHE A 190 12.54 16.99 0.24
C PHE A 190 11.31 17.66 -0.37
N GLU A 191 11.54 18.70 -1.17
CA GLU A 191 10.52 19.42 -1.92
C GLU A 191 10.54 19.00 -3.38
N PHE A 192 9.37 18.65 -3.91
CA PHE A 192 9.16 18.36 -5.32
C PHE A 192 8.04 19.26 -5.86
N LYS A 193 8.20 19.69 -7.11
CA LYS A 193 7.18 20.39 -7.89
C LYS A 193 6.62 19.49 -8.96
N ARG A 194 5.33 19.62 -9.22
CA ARG A 194 4.67 18.95 -10.35
C ARG A 194 5.29 19.48 -11.64
N GLN A 195 5.49 18.58 -12.60
CA GLN A 195 5.85 18.94 -13.96
C GLN A 195 4.71 18.56 -14.90
N ASP A 196 4.26 19.54 -15.67
CA ASP A 196 3.28 19.37 -16.74
C ASP A 196 3.85 18.62 -17.96
#